data_AF-A0A3B0Y559-F1
#
_entry.id   AF-A0A3B0Y559-F1
#
_cell.length_a   1.000
_cell.length_b   1.000
_cell.length_c   1.000
_cell.angle_alpha   90.00
_cell.angle_beta   90.00
_cell.angle_gamma   90.00
#
_symmetry.space_group_name_H-M   'P 1'
#
loop_
_entity.id
_entity.type
_entity.pdbx_description
1 polymer ?
#
loop_
_entity_poly.entity_id
_entity_poly.type
_entity_poly.pdbx_seq_one_letter_code
_entity_poly.pdbx_strand_id
1 'polypeptide(L)'
;MSIIRGRKISVTGLLFVGMVLVSAVSGLSRAEQRAEFLDSPESQGWRRGLLTVKYSLRQTESVSIGDAGTNMDVNSKLAMQITSVEDVWVPADLSLVVENSKGGARKRASFSASPYFISGDLAPATSTSSISYSRRSVLQNGNARFEEAEQASGKIPAIHVENMQPSLFGAGYELTLSVNMNLVVSQRHSSFAGDSRDERIITEPFKFNLYPVPSAEVINTYPYEMVELQYLNSEYNKKMQDLQTLAMLKEKYTSAKVPYLSYCVGAITNLSKDEMSVAFSYNGANWMPMLSDTPFGKAGNTVLDIKVQLSVK
;
A
#
# COMPACT_ATOMS: atom_id res chain seq x y z
N MET A 1 5.82 -33.98 -69.10
CA MET A 1 4.84 -32.93 -68.77
C MET A 1 3.51 -33.60 -68.52
N SER A 2 3.14 -33.76 -67.25
CA SER A 2 2.01 -34.57 -66.78
C SER A 2 0.94 -33.65 -66.20
N ILE A 3 -0.28 -33.75 -66.72
CA ILE A 3 -1.48 -33.15 -66.17
C ILE A 3 -2.16 -34.23 -65.32
N ILE A 4 -2.20 -34.04 -64.01
CA ILE A 4 -3.06 -34.82 -63.11
C ILE A 4 -3.89 -33.83 -62.29
N ARG A 5 -5.19 -33.81 -62.61
CA ARG A 5 -6.24 -33.20 -61.78
C ARG A 5 -6.42 -34.04 -60.51
N GLY A 6 -6.19 -33.43 -59.35
CA GLY A 6 -6.38 -34.04 -58.03
C GLY A 6 -7.50 -33.37 -57.24
N ARG A 7 -8.59 -34.12 -57.08
CA ARG A 7 -9.56 -34.18 -55.97
C ARG A 7 -9.82 -32.93 -55.10
N LYS A 8 -11.10 -32.52 -55.12
CA LYS A 8 -11.81 -31.87 -54.01
C LYS A 8 -11.76 -32.76 -52.77
N ILE A 9 -11.26 -32.21 -51.66
CA ILE A 9 -11.46 -32.72 -50.31
C ILE A 9 -12.40 -31.73 -49.62
N SER A 10 -13.60 -32.21 -49.30
CA SER A 10 -14.54 -31.54 -48.40
C SER A 10 -14.25 -32.07 -47.00
N VAL A 11 -13.84 -31.18 -46.08
CA VAL A 11 -13.83 -31.48 -44.65
C VAL A 11 -14.56 -30.37 -43.92
N THR A 12 -15.62 -30.81 -43.29
CA THR A 12 -16.51 -30.18 -42.32
C THR A 12 -15.74 -29.62 -41.13
N GLY A 13 -16.20 -28.49 -40.57
CA GLY A 13 -15.95 -28.12 -39.18
C GLY A 13 -15.16 -26.82 -38.99
N LEU A 14 -15.87 -25.72 -38.74
CA LEU A 14 -15.33 -24.62 -37.94
C LEU A 14 -16.12 -24.58 -36.63
N LEU A 15 -15.68 -25.37 -35.66
CA LEU A 15 -15.95 -25.11 -34.26
C LEU A 15 -15.17 -23.84 -33.90
N PHE A 16 -15.91 -22.75 -33.64
CA PHE A 16 -15.36 -21.57 -32.97
C PHE A 16 -15.00 -21.97 -31.53
N VAL A 17 -13.75 -22.37 -31.32
CA VAL A 17 -13.16 -22.38 -29.98
C VAL A 17 -12.71 -20.96 -29.71
N GLY A 18 -13.47 -20.27 -28.84
CA GLY A 18 -13.13 -18.95 -28.32
C GLY A 18 -11.77 -18.98 -27.65
N MET A 19 -10.75 -18.56 -28.39
CA MET A 19 -9.40 -18.35 -27.89
C MET A 19 -9.39 -16.96 -27.24
N VAL A 20 -9.73 -16.91 -25.95
CA VAL A 20 -9.51 -15.69 -25.15
C VAL A 20 -8.00 -15.50 -25.03
N LEU A 21 -7.47 -14.53 -25.77
CA LEU A 21 -6.11 -14.01 -25.57
C LEU A 21 -6.03 -13.39 -24.17
N VAL A 22 -5.64 -14.19 -23.19
CA VAL A 22 -5.13 -13.68 -21.91
C VAL A 22 -3.65 -13.36 -22.12
N SER A 23 -3.37 -12.22 -22.74
CA SER A 23 -2.01 -11.71 -22.88
C SER A 23 -2.02 -10.20 -22.77
N ALA A 24 -1.35 -9.71 -21.71
CA ALA A 24 -1.08 -8.32 -21.35
C ALA A 24 -2.07 -7.61 -20.42
N VAL A 25 -2.28 -8.16 -19.21
CA VAL A 25 -2.77 -7.39 -18.05
C VAL A 25 -1.65 -7.28 -17.00
N SER A 26 -0.51 -6.74 -17.41
CA SER A 26 0.58 -6.39 -16.49
C SER A 26 0.94 -4.93 -16.74
N GLY A 27 0.44 -4.04 -15.87
CA GLY A 27 0.84 -2.64 -15.84
C GLY A 27 -0.20 -1.61 -16.32
N LEU A 28 -1.48 -1.98 -16.47
CA LEU A 28 -2.49 -1.02 -16.89
C LEU A 28 -2.83 -0.03 -15.76
N SER A 29 -2.78 1.25 -16.10
CA SER A 29 -3.20 2.35 -15.25
C SER A 29 -4.70 2.25 -14.92
N ARG A 30 -5.18 2.95 -13.88
CA ARG A 30 -6.63 3.06 -13.54
C ARG A 30 -7.53 3.38 -14.74
N ALA A 31 -7.00 4.02 -15.79
CA ALA A 31 -7.73 4.38 -17.00
C ALA A 31 -7.94 3.20 -17.98
N GLU A 32 -7.07 2.19 -17.95
CA GLU A 32 -7.08 1.09 -18.92
C GLU A 32 -7.84 -0.14 -18.39
N GLN A 33 -7.95 -0.32 -17.06
CA GLN A 33 -8.91 -1.27 -16.47
C GLN A 33 -10.38 -0.91 -16.78
N ARG A 34 -10.66 0.32 -17.25
CA ARG A 34 -12.00 0.77 -17.65
C ARG A 34 -12.47 0.24 -19.02
N ALA A 35 -11.57 -0.31 -19.84
CA ALA A 35 -11.86 -0.53 -21.27
C ALA A 35 -12.10 -2.01 -21.68
N GLU A 36 -11.93 -2.99 -20.80
CA GLU A 36 -11.84 -4.40 -21.21
C GLU A 36 -12.91 -5.32 -20.61
N PHE A 37 -14.16 -4.88 -20.59
CA PHE A 37 -15.30 -5.76 -20.30
C PHE A 37 -16.41 -5.53 -21.34
N LEU A 38 -16.32 -6.25 -22.47
CA LEU A 38 -17.41 -6.34 -23.45
C LEU A 38 -18.60 -7.18 -22.90
N ASP A 39 -18.36 -7.96 -21.84
CA ASP A 39 -19.35 -8.73 -21.08
C ASP A 39 -19.44 -8.21 -19.64
N SER A 40 -20.64 -8.20 -19.04
CA SER A 40 -20.85 -7.78 -17.64
C SER A 40 -20.00 -8.61 -16.66
N PRO A 41 -19.34 -8.03 -15.64
CA PRO A 41 -18.52 -8.77 -14.68
C PRO A 41 -19.17 -10.01 -14.05
N GLU A 42 -20.48 -9.96 -13.85
CA GLU A 42 -21.30 -11.04 -13.31
C GLU A 42 -21.26 -12.30 -14.17
N SER A 43 -21.23 -12.16 -15.51
CA SER A 43 -21.18 -13.30 -16.44
C SER A 43 -19.83 -14.03 -16.39
N GLN A 44 -18.79 -13.36 -15.88
CA GLN A 44 -17.45 -13.92 -15.64
C GLN A 44 -17.28 -14.46 -14.21
N GLY A 45 -18.35 -14.48 -13.41
CA GLY A 45 -18.34 -15.03 -12.05
C GLY A 45 -17.86 -14.07 -10.97
N TRP A 46 -17.73 -12.78 -11.28
CA TRP A 46 -17.45 -11.76 -10.26
C TRP A 46 -18.70 -11.45 -9.43
N ARG A 47 -18.49 -11.13 -8.16
CA ARG A 47 -19.54 -10.80 -7.20
C ARG A 47 -19.39 -9.36 -6.73
N ARG A 48 -20.51 -8.74 -6.36
CA ARG A 48 -20.49 -7.42 -5.72
C ARG A 48 -19.84 -7.54 -4.34
N GLY A 49 -18.96 -6.61 -4.02
CA GLY A 49 -18.28 -6.57 -2.75
C GLY A 49 -18.05 -5.15 -2.23
N LEU A 50 -17.39 -5.10 -1.08
CA LEU A 50 -16.99 -3.88 -0.38
C LEU A 50 -15.51 -3.95 -0.05
N LEU A 51 -14.78 -2.92 -0.47
CA LEU A 51 -13.43 -2.63 -0.02
C LEU A 51 -13.52 -1.63 1.14
N THR A 52 -13.16 -2.07 2.34
CA THR A 52 -13.07 -1.24 3.53
C THR A 52 -11.62 -1.04 3.91
N VAL A 53 -11.22 0.22 4.06
CA VAL A 53 -9.89 0.61 4.52
C VAL A 53 -10.04 1.35 5.85
N LYS A 54 -9.37 0.85 6.89
CA LYS A 54 -9.26 1.49 8.20
C LYS A 54 -7.79 1.83 8.48
N TYR A 55 -7.55 3.07 8.85
CA TYR A 55 -6.23 3.58 9.21
C TYR A 55 -6.33 4.35 10.52
N SER A 56 -5.43 4.08 11.45
CA SER A 56 -5.29 4.82 12.70
C SER A 56 -3.81 5.03 13.01
N LEU A 57 -3.43 6.28 13.22
CA LEU A 57 -2.11 6.65 13.72
C LEU A 57 -2.25 7.47 14.99
N ARG A 58 -1.54 7.07 16.04
CA ARG A 58 -1.37 7.86 17.25
C ARG A 58 0.12 7.98 17.53
N GLN A 59 0.64 9.20 17.55
CA GLN A 59 2.02 9.49 17.95
C GLN A 59 2.00 10.46 19.12
N THR A 60 2.83 10.16 20.11
CA THR A 60 3.11 11.05 21.24
C THR A 60 4.60 11.25 21.35
N GLU A 61 5.02 12.50 21.44
CA GLU A 61 6.40 12.89 21.69
C GLU A 61 6.45 13.82 22.89
N SER A 62 7.46 13.63 23.72
CA SER A 62 7.79 14.56 24.78
C SER A 62 9.30 14.53 24.99
N VAL A 63 9.99 15.65 24.83
CA VAL A 63 11.44 15.76 25.07
C VAL A 63 11.65 16.98 25.96
N SER A 64 12.05 16.76 27.22
CA SER A 64 12.20 17.77 28.26
C SER A 64 13.66 17.83 28.75
N ILE A 65 14.20 19.02 29.01
CA ILE A 65 15.67 19.26 29.07
C ILE A 65 16.05 20.33 30.14
N GLY A 66 17.08 20.00 30.97
CA GLY A 66 18.13 20.89 31.59
C GLY A 66 18.91 20.32 32.81
N ASP A 67 20.18 20.67 33.17
CA ASP A 67 21.18 21.69 32.70
C ASP A 67 22.57 21.08 32.34
N ALA A 68 23.29 21.49 31.27
CA ALA A 68 23.37 22.79 30.58
C ALA A 68 23.23 22.76 29.02
N GLY A 69 22.15 22.29 28.40
CA GLY A 69 20.85 21.90 28.94
C GLY A 69 19.90 23.07 29.23
N THR A 70 20.30 24.34 29.16
CA THR A 70 19.43 25.46 29.54
C THR A 70 18.49 25.84 28.39
N ASN A 71 17.24 25.40 28.21
CA ASN A 71 16.24 24.53 28.85
C ASN A 71 15.28 24.25 27.68
N MET A 72 14.87 23.02 27.41
CA MET A 72 14.06 22.74 26.21
C MET A 72 12.92 21.77 26.53
N ASP A 73 11.70 22.04 26.12
CA ASP A 73 10.59 21.09 26.31
C ASP A 73 9.69 21.03 25.06
N VAL A 74 9.75 19.90 24.36
CA VAL A 74 9.01 19.60 23.13
C VAL A 74 7.93 18.60 23.48
N ASN A 75 6.65 18.96 23.38
CA ASN A 75 5.54 18.00 23.47
C ASN A 75 4.77 18.01 22.15
N SER A 76 4.73 16.87 21.44
CA SER A 76 3.96 16.69 20.21
C SER A 76 2.95 15.56 20.33
N LYS A 77 1.77 15.75 19.73
CA LYS A 77 0.70 14.76 19.67
C LYS A 77 0.09 14.78 18.29
N LEU A 78 0.03 13.62 17.68
CA LEU A 78 -0.67 13.39 16.42
C LEU A 78 -1.69 12.27 16.63
N ALA A 79 -2.93 12.51 16.22
CA ALA A 79 -3.94 11.48 16.10
C ALA A 79 -4.61 11.60 14.74
N MET A 80 -4.62 10.50 13.99
CA MET A 80 -5.31 10.37 12.72
C MET A 80 -6.17 9.12 12.74
N GLN A 81 -7.41 9.23 12.28
CA GLN A 81 -8.29 8.10 12.05
C GLN A 81 -9.01 8.31 10.72
N ILE A 82 -9.03 7.25 9.90
CA ILE A 82 -9.69 7.25 8.60
C ILE A 82 -10.40 5.93 8.43
N THR A 83 -11.63 5.98 7.93
CA THR A 83 -12.35 4.82 7.39
C THR A 83 -12.86 5.18 6.01
N SER A 84 -12.52 4.38 5.01
CA SER A 84 -13.03 4.48 3.64
C SER A 84 -13.73 3.19 3.26
N VAL A 85 -14.84 3.32 2.55
CA VAL A 85 -15.63 2.21 2.03
C VAL A 85 -15.91 2.47 0.56
N GLU A 86 -15.60 1.50 -0.29
CA GLU A 86 -15.74 1.56 -1.74
C GLU A 86 -16.41 0.30 -2.26
N ASP A 87 -17.38 0.47 -3.17
CA ASP A 87 -17.99 -0.67 -3.86
C ASP A 87 -17.01 -1.22 -4.89
N VAL A 88 -16.86 -2.54 -4.92
CA VAL A 88 -15.92 -3.23 -5.80
C VAL A 88 -16.52 -4.52 -6.36
N TRP A 89 -15.87 -5.06 -7.38
CA TRP A 89 -16.07 -6.44 -7.83
C TRP A 89 -15.00 -7.34 -7.22
N VAL A 90 -15.42 -8.49 -6.69
CA VAL A 90 -14.53 -9.51 -6.09
C VAL A 90 -14.70 -10.86 -6.80
N PRO A 91 -13.68 -11.72 -6.84
CA PRO A 91 -13.78 -13.03 -7.46
C PRO A 91 -14.74 -13.95 -6.70
N ALA A 92 -15.08 -15.08 -7.33
CA ALA A 92 -15.96 -16.10 -6.76
C ALA A 92 -15.41 -16.75 -5.47
N ASP A 93 -14.10 -16.71 -5.26
CA ASP A 93 -13.44 -17.28 -4.09
C ASP A 93 -12.24 -16.42 -3.68
N LEU A 94 -12.34 -15.75 -2.52
CA LEU A 94 -11.27 -14.95 -1.93
C LEU A 94 -10.25 -15.79 -1.12
N SER A 95 -10.48 -17.11 -0.97
CA SER A 95 -9.55 -17.98 -0.25
C SER A 95 -8.30 -18.33 -1.06
N LEU A 96 -8.33 -18.12 -2.37
CA LEU A 96 -7.26 -18.44 -3.30
C LEU A 96 -6.35 -17.23 -3.54
N VAL A 97 -5.12 -17.31 -3.03
CA VAL A 97 -4.10 -16.25 -3.22
C VAL A 97 -3.56 -16.22 -4.64
N VAL A 98 -3.19 -17.39 -5.16
CA VAL A 98 -2.69 -17.58 -6.53
C VAL A 98 -3.45 -18.76 -7.12
N GLU A 99 -3.98 -18.61 -8.33
CA GLU A 99 -4.64 -19.73 -9.00
C GLU A 99 -3.66 -20.90 -9.19
N ASN A 100 -4.12 -22.11 -8.91
CA ASN A 100 -3.38 -23.35 -9.19
C ASN A 100 -3.34 -23.63 -10.70
N SER A 101 -2.62 -22.79 -11.45
CA SER A 101 -2.45 -22.94 -12.89
C SER A 101 -1.21 -23.77 -13.21
N LYS A 102 -1.36 -24.70 -14.16
CA LYS A 102 -0.28 -25.59 -14.61
C LYS A 102 0.74 -24.90 -15.54
N GLY A 103 0.45 -23.69 -16.04
CA GLY A 103 1.29 -22.98 -17.00
C GLY A 103 2.06 -21.82 -16.36
N GLY A 104 3.37 -21.74 -16.62
CA GLY A 104 4.26 -20.72 -16.04
C GLY A 104 3.78 -19.28 -16.28
N ALA A 105 3.38 -18.94 -17.50
CA ALA A 105 2.89 -17.60 -17.84
C ALA A 105 1.60 -17.21 -17.10
N ARG A 106 0.62 -18.12 -16.99
CA ARG A 106 -0.61 -17.87 -16.23
C ARG A 106 -0.32 -17.72 -14.75
N LYS A 107 0.54 -18.57 -14.19
CA LYS A 107 0.96 -18.47 -12.79
C LYS A 107 1.66 -17.15 -12.50
N ARG A 108 2.53 -16.65 -13.40
CA ARG A 108 3.12 -15.30 -13.26
C ARG A 108 2.07 -14.20 -13.29
N ALA A 109 1.13 -14.26 -14.22
CA ALA A 109 0.06 -13.27 -14.32
C ALA A 109 -0.78 -13.19 -13.03
N SER A 110 -1.04 -14.34 -12.38
CA SER A 110 -1.74 -14.37 -11.09
C SER A 110 -1.00 -13.62 -9.97
N PHE A 111 0.34 -13.56 -9.99
CA PHE A 111 1.11 -12.76 -9.02
C PHE A 111 1.02 -11.26 -9.25
N SER A 112 0.54 -10.82 -10.41
CA SER A 112 0.32 -9.39 -10.74
C SER A 112 -1.16 -9.00 -10.70
N ALA A 113 -2.05 -9.93 -10.38
CA ALA A 113 -3.49 -9.71 -10.39
C ALA A 113 -4.00 -9.15 -9.05
N SER A 114 -4.88 -8.16 -9.12
CA SER A 114 -5.58 -7.65 -7.95
C SER A 114 -6.79 -8.54 -7.61
N PRO A 115 -7.07 -8.79 -6.31
CA PRO A 115 -8.23 -9.58 -5.88
C PRO A 115 -9.56 -8.79 -5.97
N TYR A 116 -9.55 -7.62 -6.59
CA TYR A 116 -10.73 -6.81 -6.88
C TYR A 116 -10.47 -5.85 -8.04
N PHE A 117 -11.53 -5.31 -8.61
CA PHE A 117 -11.46 -4.14 -9.49
C PHE A 117 -12.65 -3.19 -9.28
N ILE A 118 -12.47 -1.94 -9.68
CA ILE A 118 -13.47 -0.86 -9.53
C ILE A 118 -14.03 -0.55 -10.92
N SER A 119 -15.35 -0.73 -11.11
CA SER A 119 -16.04 -0.31 -12.33
C SER A 119 -16.46 1.15 -12.25
N GLY A 120 -16.51 1.85 -13.40
CA GLY A 120 -16.99 3.24 -13.48
C GLY A 120 -18.45 3.43 -13.07
N ASP A 121 -19.24 2.36 -13.09
CA ASP A 121 -20.67 2.37 -12.69
C ASP A 121 -20.89 2.25 -11.17
N LEU A 122 -19.82 2.05 -10.40
CA LEU A 122 -19.89 1.90 -8.95
C LEU A 122 -19.90 3.25 -8.24
N ALA A 123 -20.57 3.29 -7.09
CA ALA A 123 -20.60 4.48 -6.25
C ALA A 123 -19.17 4.87 -5.84
N PRO A 124 -18.84 6.17 -5.82
CA PRO A 124 -17.53 6.63 -5.37
C PRO A 124 -17.31 6.27 -3.91
N ALA A 125 -16.04 6.08 -3.54
CA ALA A 125 -15.66 5.77 -2.16
C ALA A 125 -16.19 6.84 -1.18
N THR A 126 -16.79 6.38 -0.08
CA THR A 126 -17.17 7.23 1.05
C THR A 126 -16.09 7.18 2.12
N SER A 127 -15.58 8.34 2.54
CA SER A 127 -14.51 8.44 3.54
C SER A 127 -14.93 9.30 4.73
N THR A 128 -14.70 8.80 5.93
CA THR A 128 -14.80 9.56 7.19
C THR A 128 -13.41 9.67 7.80
N SER A 129 -12.99 10.89 8.15
CA SER A 129 -11.67 11.11 8.72
C SER A 129 -11.64 12.17 9.81
N SER A 130 -10.69 12.02 10.73
CA SER A 130 -10.34 13.01 11.75
C SER A 130 -8.83 13.08 11.89
N ILE A 131 -8.30 14.29 11.96
CA ILE A 131 -6.90 14.56 12.27
C ILE A 131 -6.78 15.66 13.30
N SER A 132 -5.93 15.44 14.29
CA SER A 132 -5.52 16.44 15.26
C SER A 132 -4.02 16.37 15.44
N TYR A 133 -3.34 17.51 15.29
CA TYR A 133 -1.93 17.66 15.59
C TYR A 133 -1.72 18.86 16.50
N SER A 134 -0.88 18.69 17.51
CA SER A 134 -0.40 19.78 18.35
C SER A 134 1.06 19.55 18.69
N ARG A 135 1.91 20.55 18.50
CA ARG A 135 3.29 20.56 18.96
C ARG A 135 3.54 21.85 19.72
N ARG A 136 4.28 21.73 20.82
CA ARG A 136 4.77 22.86 21.60
C ARG A 136 6.24 22.63 21.86
N SER A 137 7.07 23.60 21.53
CA SER A 137 8.50 23.61 21.79
C SER A 137 8.83 24.88 22.58
N VAL A 138 9.49 24.72 23.72
CA VAL A 138 10.01 25.83 24.52
C VAL A 138 11.52 25.70 24.56
N LEU A 139 12.26 26.79 24.35
CA LEU A 139 13.69 26.89 24.58
C LEU A 139 13.98 28.08 25.50
N GLN A 140 14.72 27.89 26.58
CA GLN A 140 14.98 28.91 27.60
C GLN A 140 16.44 28.95 28.00
N ASN A 141 17.18 29.98 27.57
CA ASN A 141 18.57 30.18 27.97
C ASN A 141 18.69 31.42 28.88
N GLY A 142 18.83 31.20 30.19
CA GLY A 142 18.78 32.29 31.19
C GLY A 142 17.42 33.00 31.18
N ASN A 143 17.43 34.32 30.90
CA ASN A 143 16.20 35.13 30.78
C ASN A 143 15.59 35.13 29.36
N ALA A 144 16.30 34.59 28.36
CA ALA A 144 15.78 34.50 27.00
C ALA A 144 14.88 33.26 26.87
N ARG A 145 13.61 33.47 26.48
CA ARG A 145 12.64 32.40 26.21
C ARG A 145 12.14 32.49 24.77
N PHE A 146 12.20 31.37 24.08
CA PHE A 146 11.61 31.13 22.77
C PHE A 146 10.53 30.06 22.93
N GLU A 147 9.34 30.31 22.39
CA GLU A 147 8.24 29.36 22.37
C GLU A 147 7.68 29.25 20.95
N GLU A 148 7.55 28.02 20.49
CA GLU A 148 6.92 27.67 19.23
C GLU A 148 5.74 26.74 19.53
N ALA A 149 4.58 27.06 18.96
CA ALA A 149 3.41 26.22 19.02
C ALA A 149 2.86 26.00 17.61
N GLU A 150 2.68 24.73 17.24
CA GLU A 150 2.05 24.32 15.99
C GLU A 150 0.75 23.58 16.30
N GLN A 151 -0.29 23.88 15.54
CA GLN A 151 -1.53 23.11 15.54
C GLN A 151 -1.89 22.80 14.10
N ALA A 152 -2.35 21.57 13.85
CA ALA A 152 -2.95 21.24 12.57
C ALA A 152 -4.34 20.64 12.76
N SER A 153 -5.25 21.11 11.93
CA SER A 153 -6.57 20.54 11.75
C SER A 153 -6.85 20.47 10.25
N GLY A 154 -7.64 19.49 9.85
CA GLY A 154 -7.89 19.29 8.43
C GLY A 154 -8.80 18.11 8.17
N LYS A 155 -8.85 17.73 6.90
CA LYS A 155 -9.57 16.55 6.44
C LYS A 155 -8.60 15.68 5.67
N ILE A 156 -8.86 14.38 5.73
CA ILE A 156 -8.20 13.41 4.86
C ILE A 156 -9.23 13.09 3.79
N PRO A 157 -9.19 13.78 2.64
CA PRO A 157 -10.22 13.67 1.61
C PRO A 157 -10.34 12.25 1.07
N ALA A 158 -9.23 11.52 0.99
CA ALA A 158 -9.26 10.17 0.47
C ALA A 158 -8.10 9.29 0.98
N ILE A 159 -8.41 8.01 1.14
CA ILE A 159 -7.45 6.93 1.33
C ILE A 159 -7.75 5.86 0.29
N HIS A 160 -6.72 5.43 -0.43
CA HIS A 160 -6.86 4.49 -1.54
C HIS A 160 -5.81 3.40 -1.48
N VAL A 161 -6.21 2.19 -1.85
CA VAL A 161 -5.29 1.11 -2.18
C VAL A 161 -4.88 1.31 -3.64
N GLU A 162 -3.61 1.65 -3.88
CA GLU A 162 -3.05 1.85 -5.22
C GLU A 162 -2.83 0.52 -5.92
N ASN A 163 -2.21 -0.43 -5.22
CA ASN A 163 -1.92 -1.78 -5.68
C ASN A 163 -2.19 -2.78 -4.55
N MET A 164 -2.68 -3.96 -4.88
CA MET A 164 -2.86 -5.09 -3.96
C MET A 164 -2.69 -6.37 -4.75
N GLN A 165 -1.65 -7.15 -4.46
CA GLN A 165 -1.28 -8.32 -5.25
C GLN A 165 -0.73 -9.44 -4.36
N PRO A 166 -0.77 -10.70 -4.80
CA PRO A 166 -0.09 -11.80 -4.11
C PRO A 166 1.39 -11.47 -3.91
N SER A 167 1.87 -11.61 -2.69
CA SER A 167 3.27 -11.26 -2.41
C SER A 167 4.20 -12.36 -2.90
N LEU A 168 5.31 -11.96 -3.53
CA LEU A 168 6.42 -12.88 -3.83
C LEU A 168 7.28 -13.16 -2.59
N PHE A 169 7.22 -12.28 -1.59
CA PHE A 169 8.18 -12.23 -0.50
C PHE A 169 7.69 -12.89 0.79
N GLY A 170 6.43 -13.35 0.84
CA GLY A 170 5.86 -14.03 2.00
C GLY A 170 4.43 -14.50 1.73
N ALA A 171 3.83 -15.21 2.68
CA ALA A 171 2.47 -15.73 2.53
C ALA A 171 1.43 -14.59 2.62
N GLY A 172 0.54 -14.52 1.63
CA GLY A 172 -0.56 -13.54 1.58
C GLY A 172 -0.34 -12.48 0.49
N TYR A 173 -0.75 -11.25 0.79
CA TYR A 173 -0.72 -10.15 -0.16
C TYR A 173 0.19 -9.02 0.31
N GLU A 174 0.74 -8.30 -0.66
CA GLU A 174 1.39 -7.00 -0.49
C GLU A 174 0.51 -5.91 -1.10
N LEU A 175 0.51 -4.72 -0.50
CA LEU A 175 -0.29 -3.61 -1.00
C LEU A 175 0.37 -2.26 -0.75
N THR A 176 0.05 -1.29 -1.60
CA THR A 176 0.43 0.11 -1.43
C THR A 176 -0.81 0.92 -1.08
N LEU A 177 -0.79 1.52 0.11
CA LEU A 177 -1.83 2.40 0.60
C LEU A 177 -1.39 3.85 0.42
N SER A 178 -2.26 4.71 -0.09
CA SER A 178 -2.00 6.12 -0.33
C SER A 178 -3.00 6.97 0.46
N VAL A 179 -2.49 7.84 1.31
CA VAL A 179 -3.24 8.72 2.20
C VAL A 179 -3.02 10.15 1.75
N ASN A 180 -4.05 10.76 1.15
CA ASN A 180 -4.01 12.17 0.77
C ASN A 180 -4.52 13.02 1.93
N MET A 181 -3.72 13.95 2.42
CA MET A 181 -4.12 14.85 3.50
C MET A 181 -4.25 16.28 2.98
N ASN A 182 -5.19 17.03 3.55
CA ASN A 182 -5.25 18.47 3.38
C ASN A 182 -5.34 19.10 4.76
N LEU A 183 -4.20 19.60 5.24
CA LEU A 183 -4.04 20.13 6.60
C LEU A 183 -3.71 21.61 6.54
N VAL A 184 -4.41 22.39 7.36
CA VAL A 184 -4.00 23.75 7.70
C VAL A 184 -3.18 23.64 8.97
N VAL A 185 -1.91 24.02 8.86
CA VAL A 185 -0.97 24.10 9.99
C VAL A 185 -0.81 25.56 10.36
N SER A 186 -1.22 25.91 11.58
CA SER A 186 -0.99 27.24 12.16
C SER A 186 0.19 27.15 13.12
N GLN A 187 1.19 27.99 12.89
CA GLN A 187 2.41 28.07 13.70
C GLN A 187 2.47 29.45 14.36
N ARG A 188 2.77 29.46 15.66
CA ARG A 188 2.98 30.68 16.45
C ARG A 188 4.38 30.65 17.04
N HIS A 189 5.14 31.70 16.80
CA HIS A 189 6.42 31.93 17.45
C HIS A 189 6.30 33.09 18.43
N SER A 190 6.87 32.93 19.62
CA SER A 190 6.94 33.94 20.67
C SER A 190 8.39 34.04 21.14
N SER A 191 8.97 35.23 21.05
CA SER A 191 10.33 35.52 21.47
C SER A 191 10.46 36.91 22.09
N PHE A 192 11.65 37.26 22.60
CA PHE A 192 11.93 38.63 23.06
C PHE A 192 11.77 39.69 21.94
N ALA A 193 11.93 39.29 20.67
CA ALA A 193 11.78 40.18 19.52
C ALA A 193 10.31 40.40 19.08
N GLY A 194 9.36 39.68 19.68
CA GLY A 194 7.93 39.77 19.37
C GLY A 194 7.28 38.43 19.03
N ASP A 195 5.99 38.50 18.72
CA ASP A 195 5.14 37.37 18.32
C ASP A 195 4.94 37.37 16.80
N SER A 196 5.10 36.21 16.16
CA SER A 196 4.70 35.98 14.77
C SER A 196 3.70 34.83 14.66
N ARG A 197 2.90 34.85 13.60
CA ARG A 197 1.97 33.79 13.25
C ARG A 197 2.05 33.53 11.76
N ASP A 198 2.24 32.27 11.43
CA ASP A 198 2.34 31.79 10.07
C ASP A 198 1.35 30.64 9.87
N GLU A 199 0.78 30.54 8.67
CA GLU A 199 -0.07 29.42 8.28
C GLU A 199 0.47 28.80 7.01
N ARG A 200 0.54 27.47 7.00
CA ARG A 200 0.92 26.68 5.82
C ARG A 200 -0.08 25.57 5.56
N ILE A 201 -0.21 25.20 4.31
CA ILE A 201 -1.08 24.10 3.89
C ILE A 201 -0.19 22.91 3.52
N ILE A 202 -0.49 21.73 4.08
CA ILE A 202 0.16 20.46 3.72
C ILE A 202 -0.82 19.65 2.87
N THR A 203 -0.41 19.33 1.63
CA THR A 203 -1.20 18.55 0.65
C THR A 203 -0.53 17.25 0.19
N GLU A 204 0.56 16.83 0.82
CA GLU A 204 1.36 15.72 0.30
C GLU A 204 0.77 14.33 0.62
N PRO A 205 0.79 13.39 -0.34
CA PRO A 205 0.35 12.01 -0.12
C PRO A 205 1.37 11.23 0.71
N PHE A 206 0.89 10.53 1.73
CA PHE A 206 1.67 9.54 2.48
C PHE A 206 1.39 8.15 1.93
N LYS A 207 2.43 7.46 1.46
CA LYS A 207 2.31 6.08 1.02
C LYS A 207 2.73 5.12 2.12
N PHE A 208 2.14 3.93 2.15
CA PHE A 208 2.54 2.81 3.00
C PHE A 208 2.59 1.55 2.15
N ASN A 209 3.74 0.89 2.07
CA ASN A 209 3.92 -0.38 1.40
C ASN A 209 3.87 -1.48 2.45
N LEU A 210 2.79 -2.25 2.46
CA LEU A 210 2.59 -3.35 3.39
C LEU A 210 3.11 -4.64 2.75
N TYR A 211 3.99 -5.31 3.47
CA TYR A 211 4.53 -6.61 3.08
C TYR A 211 4.22 -7.67 4.14
N PRO A 212 3.97 -8.93 3.74
CA PRO A 212 3.81 -10.02 4.69
C PRO A 212 5.11 -10.30 5.45
N VAL A 213 5.04 -11.26 6.39
CA VAL A 213 6.25 -11.78 7.05
C VAL A 213 7.15 -12.42 5.98
N PRO A 214 8.42 -11.96 5.84
CA PRO A 214 9.29 -12.41 4.76
C PRO A 214 9.62 -13.91 4.85
N SER A 215 9.42 -14.66 3.77
CA SER A 215 9.74 -16.09 3.62
C SER A 215 10.30 -16.38 2.23
N ALA A 216 11.25 -17.33 2.14
CA ALA A 216 11.79 -17.77 0.86
C ALA A 216 10.89 -18.79 0.14
N GLU A 217 9.87 -19.33 0.80
CA GLU A 217 9.02 -20.38 0.24
C GLU A 217 8.31 -19.92 -1.03
N VAL A 218 7.72 -18.73 -1.02
CA VAL A 218 6.89 -18.24 -2.14
C VAL A 218 7.74 -17.89 -3.36
N ILE A 219 8.80 -17.10 -3.20
CA ILE A 219 9.70 -16.71 -4.29
C ILE A 219 10.34 -17.92 -4.99
N ASN A 220 10.59 -19.01 -4.26
CA ASN A 220 11.13 -20.25 -4.82
C ASN A 220 10.12 -20.99 -5.71
N THR A 221 8.82 -20.76 -5.50
CA THR A 221 7.76 -21.33 -6.34
C THR A 221 7.39 -20.45 -7.54
N TYR A 222 7.95 -19.24 -7.64
CA TYR A 222 7.71 -18.34 -8.75
C TYR A 222 8.35 -18.87 -10.03
N PRO A 223 7.59 -19.00 -11.13
CA PRO A 223 8.08 -19.64 -12.36
C PRO A 223 8.84 -18.63 -13.23
N TYR A 224 10.04 -18.25 -12.79
CA TYR A 224 11.01 -17.51 -13.59
C TYR A 224 11.33 -18.27 -14.88
N GLU A 225 11.40 -17.58 -16.02
CA GLU A 225 11.86 -18.18 -17.27
C GLU A 225 13.39 -18.23 -17.28
N MET A 226 13.96 -19.36 -16.86
CA MET A 226 15.40 -19.58 -16.97
C MET A 226 15.74 -19.95 -18.42
N VAL A 227 16.10 -18.95 -19.22
CA VAL A 227 16.74 -19.17 -20.51
C VAL A 227 18.21 -19.51 -20.27
N GLU A 228 18.74 -20.52 -20.98
CA GLU A 228 20.09 -21.10 -20.79
C GLU A 228 21.25 -20.08 -20.90
N LEU A 229 21.01 -18.90 -21.50
CA LEU A 229 21.98 -17.81 -21.59
C LEU A 229 21.86 -16.86 -20.38
N GLN A 230 22.46 -17.28 -19.26
CA GLN A 230 22.31 -16.67 -17.93
C GLN A 230 22.77 -15.21 -17.79
N TYR A 231 23.57 -14.67 -18.72
CA TYR A 231 24.24 -13.37 -18.57
C TYR A 231 23.62 -12.20 -19.36
N LEU A 232 22.61 -12.46 -20.22
CA LEU A 232 21.89 -11.43 -21.00
C LEU A 232 20.39 -11.39 -20.69
N ASN A 233 19.94 -12.17 -19.71
CA ASN A 233 18.53 -12.41 -19.48
C ASN A 233 17.97 -11.46 -18.42
N SER A 234 17.04 -10.58 -18.82
CA SER A 234 16.32 -9.68 -17.93
C SER A 234 15.65 -10.40 -16.76
N GLU A 235 15.25 -11.67 -16.95
CA GLU A 235 14.63 -12.49 -15.91
C GLU A 235 15.63 -12.95 -14.83
N TYR A 236 16.91 -13.17 -15.17
CA TYR A 236 17.93 -13.48 -14.16
C TYR A 236 18.18 -12.27 -13.27
N ASN A 237 18.31 -11.08 -13.87
CA ASN A 237 18.46 -9.83 -13.14
C ASN A 237 17.25 -9.56 -12.23
N LYS A 238 16.02 -9.79 -12.74
CA LYS A 238 14.79 -9.68 -11.96
C LYS A 238 14.80 -10.61 -10.75
N LYS A 239 15.12 -11.90 -10.93
CA LYS A 239 15.25 -12.85 -9.82
C LYS A 239 16.26 -12.38 -8.77
N MET A 240 17.42 -11.87 -9.18
CA MET A 240 18.42 -11.36 -8.26
C MET A 240 17.93 -10.11 -7.50
N GLN A 241 17.21 -9.20 -8.17
CA GLN A 241 16.58 -8.04 -7.53
C GLN A 241 15.49 -8.46 -6.52
N ASP A 242 14.68 -9.46 -6.86
CA ASP A 242 13.64 -9.99 -5.97
C ASP A 242 14.28 -10.65 -4.72
N LEU A 243 15.40 -11.36 -4.89
CA LEU A 243 16.16 -11.93 -3.77
C LEU A 243 16.82 -10.85 -2.90
N GLN A 244 17.34 -9.78 -3.49
CA GLN A 244 17.86 -8.62 -2.74
C GLN A 244 16.75 -7.91 -1.96
N THR A 245 15.58 -7.76 -2.57
CA THR A 245 14.38 -7.20 -1.92
C THR A 245 13.97 -8.07 -0.74
N LEU A 246 13.93 -9.40 -0.90
CA LEU A 246 13.65 -10.33 0.19
C LEU A 246 14.66 -10.19 1.34
N ALA A 247 15.96 -10.06 1.04
CA ALA A 247 17.00 -9.86 2.06
C ALA A 247 16.79 -8.55 2.83
N MET A 248 16.53 -7.45 2.13
CA MET A 248 16.20 -6.16 2.74
C MET A 248 14.95 -6.26 3.64
N LEU A 249 13.90 -6.93 3.18
CA LEU A 249 12.67 -7.11 3.96
C LEU A 249 12.91 -7.94 5.23
N LYS A 250 13.73 -8.99 5.14
CA LYS A 250 14.13 -9.80 6.30
C LYS A 250 14.89 -8.96 7.33
N GLU A 251 15.85 -8.16 6.89
CA GLU A 251 16.61 -7.25 7.76
C GLU A 251 15.67 -6.24 8.43
N LYS A 252 14.75 -5.63 7.69
CA LYS A 252 13.74 -4.69 8.25
C LYS A 252 12.83 -5.36 9.28
N TYR A 253 12.43 -6.60 9.03
CA TYR A 253 11.59 -7.35 9.96
C TYR A 253 12.31 -7.67 11.27
N THR A 254 13.61 -7.99 11.23
CA THR A 254 14.40 -8.35 12.41
C THR A 254 14.94 -7.15 13.18
N SER A 255 15.26 -6.03 12.51
CA SER A 255 15.88 -4.83 13.08
C SER A 255 14.92 -3.88 13.84
N ALA A 256 13.97 -4.46 14.59
CA ALA A 256 12.98 -3.77 15.45
C ALA A 256 11.63 -3.38 14.82
N LYS A 257 11.24 -3.99 13.69
CA LYS A 257 9.91 -3.80 13.04
C LYS A 257 9.52 -2.33 12.85
N VAL A 258 10.51 -1.44 12.71
CA VAL A 258 10.27 -0.02 12.60
C VAL A 258 9.85 0.27 11.17
N PRO A 259 8.68 0.90 10.93
CA PRO A 259 8.35 1.39 9.60
C PRO A 259 9.43 2.39 9.16
N TYR A 260 10.22 2.03 8.16
CA TYR A 260 11.27 2.88 7.61
C TYR A 260 10.84 3.34 6.23
N LEU A 261 10.78 4.66 5.98
CA LEU A 261 10.42 5.23 4.68
C LEU A 261 9.18 4.56 4.05
N SER A 262 8.09 4.46 4.81
CA SER A 262 6.82 3.88 4.35
C SER A 262 6.74 2.35 4.20
N TYR A 263 7.78 1.57 4.53
CA TYR A 263 7.73 0.10 4.48
C TYR A 263 7.19 -0.50 5.79
N CYS A 264 6.04 -1.17 5.74
CA CYS A 264 5.37 -1.85 6.84
C CYS A 264 5.49 -3.37 6.67
N VAL A 265 6.54 -3.97 7.22
CA VAL A 265 6.83 -5.41 7.07
C VAL A 265 6.24 -6.21 8.23
N GLY A 266 5.52 -7.29 7.92
CA GLY A 266 4.85 -8.15 8.90
C GLY A 266 3.33 -8.01 8.90
N ALA A 267 2.74 -7.59 7.77
CA ALA A 267 1.30 -7.63 7.59
C ALA A 267 0.79 -9.08 7.61
N ILE A 268 -0.41 -9.28 8.18
CA ILE A 268 -1.07 -10.58 8.26
C ILE A 268 -2.23 -10.58 7.28
N THR A 269 -2.30 -11.61 6.45
CA THR A 269 -3.42 -11.83 5.55
C THR A 269 -4.32 -12.93 6.11
N ASN A 270 -5.62 -12.65 6.26
CA ASN A 270 -6.64 -13.66 6.53
C ASN A 270 -7.55 -13.82 5.32
N LEU A 271 -7.89 -15.06 5.00
CA LEU A 271 -8.63 -15.40 3.79
C LEU A 271 -9.73 -16.40 4.11
N SER A 272 -10.87 -16.19 3.48
CA SER A 272 -11.99 -17.10 3.43
C SER A 272 -12.65 -16.94 2.06
N LYS A 273 -13.65 -17.76 1.76
CA LYS A 273 -14.36 -17.70 0.49
C LYS A 273 -14.99 -16.31 0.20
N ASP A 274 -15.46 -15.64 1.25
CA ASP A 274 -16.27 -14.42 1.13
C ASP A 274 -15.63 -13.18 1.77
N GLU A 275 -14.48 -13.35 2.41
CA GLU A 275 -13.75 -12.26 3.05
C GLU A 275 -12.25 -12.45 2.90
N MET A 276 -11.57 -11.34 2.62
CA MET A 276 -10.12 -11.23 2.67
C MET A 276 -9.75 -9.99 3.50
N SER A 277 -8.73 -10.09 4.34
CA SER A 277 -8.18 -8.94 5.05
C SER A 277 -6.66 -8.93 5.07
N VAL A 278 -6.06 -7.75 4.93
CA VAL A 278 -4.64 -7.48 5.17
C VAL A 278 -4.54 -6.49 6.30
N ALA A 279 -3.88 -6.87 7.40
CA ALA A 279 -3.75 -6.05 8.59
C ALA A 279 -2.29 -5.88 8.99
N PHE A 280 -1.91 -4.66 9.36
CA PHE A 280 -0.62 -4.31 9.93
C PHE A 280 -0.82 -3.51 11.22
N SER A 281 -0.10 -3.87 12.27
CA SER A 281 -0.10 -3.15 13.54
C SER A 281 1.33 -2.90 14.00
N TYR A 282 1.63 -1.67 14.41
CA TYR A 282 2.89 -1.30 15.04
C TYR A 282 2.63 -0.58 16.35
N ASN A 283 3.42 -0.90 17.36
CA ASN A 283 3.44 -0.22 18.65
C ASN A 283 4.90 -0.09 19.10
N GLY A 284 5.44 1.12 19.09
CA GLY A 284 6.85 1.35 19.45
C GLY A 284 7.33 2.79 19.33
N ALA A 285 8.56 3.02 19.79
CA ALA A 285 9.17 4.35 19.98
C ALA A 285 10.18 4.76 18.89
N ASN A 286 10.33 3.98 17.82
CA ASN A 286 11.42 4.19 16.86
C ASN A 286 10.95 4.76 15.52
N TRP A 287 9.65 4.94 15.32
CA TRP A 287 9.14 5.54 14.10
C TRP A 287 9.24 7.07 14.16
N MET A 288 9.68 7.71 13.08
CA MET A 288 9.80 9.17 12.99
C MET A 288 8.42 9.85 13.10
N PRO A 289 8.30 11.00 13.79
CA PRO A 289 7.06 11.76 13.79
C PRO A 289 6.68 12.21 12.37
N MET A 290 5.41 12.01 11.95
CA MET A 290 4.98 12.25 10.56
C MET A 290 4.99 13.73 10.13
N LEU A 291 4.88 14.67 11.08
CA LEU A 291 4.75 16.11 10.81
C LEU A 291 5.85 16.94 11.50
N SER A 292 6.96 16.32 11.94
CA SER A 292 8.08 17.04 12.57
C SER A 292 9.14 17.35 11.53
N ASP A 293 9.45 18.64 11.35
CA ASP A 293 10.59 19.12 10.56
C ASP A 293 11.92 19.05 11.35
N THR A 294 11.86 18.69 12.64
CA THR A 294 13.04 18.64 13.51
C THR A 294 13.59 17.22 13.67
N PRO A 295 14.89 16.98 13.40
CA PRO A 295 15.55 15.67 13.57
C PRO A 295 15.80 15.27 15.03
N PHE A 296 15.45 16.15 15.99
CA PHE A 296 15.69 15.96 17.41
C PHE A 296 14.50 15.26 18.09
N GLY A 297 14.27 13.99 17.73
CA GLY A 297 13.23 13.22 18.38
C GLY A 297 13.08 11.82 17.80
N LYS A 298 13.37 10.79 18.61
CA LYS A 298 12.67 9.52 18.44
C LYS A 298 11.23 9.80 18.88
N ALA A 299 10.22 9.48 18.05
CA ALA A 299 8.84 9.63 18.52
C ALA A 299 8.68 8.81 19.81
N GLY A 300 8.20 9.41 20.89
CA GLY A 300 8.12 8.75 22.19
C GLY A 300 7.38 7.41 22.12
N ASN A 301 6.13 7.44 21.67
CA ASN A 301 5.37 6.23 21.38
C ASN A 301 4.50 6.43 20.13
N THR A 302 4.53 5.45 19.24
CA THR A 302 3.70 5.41 18.04
C THR A 302 2.89 4.13 17.99
N VAL A 303 1.59 4.28 17.80
CA VAL A 303 0.65 3.19 17.49
C VAL A 303 0.10 3.41 16.08
N LEU A 304 0.38 2.47 15.18
CA LEU A 304 -0.15 2.43 13.82
C LEU A 304 -1.00 1.18 13.65
N ASP A 305 -2.21 1.35 13.16
CA ASP A 305 -3.09 0.26 12.75
C ASP A 305 -3.59 0.52 11.33
N ILE A 306 -3.35 -0.43 10.43
CA ILE A 306 -3.85 -0.43 9.07
C ILE A 306 -4.59 -1.73 8.85
N LYS A 307 -5.85 -1.66 8.38
CA LYS A 307 -6.63 -2.81 7.96
C LYS A 307 -7.30 -2.53 6.62
N VAL A 308 -7.00 -3.34 5.62
CA VAL A 308 -7.70 -3.39 4.34
C VAL A 308 -8.53 -4.66 4.32
N GLN A 309 -9.81 -4.57 4.01
CA GLN A 309 -10.75 -5.70 4.01
C GLN A 309 -11.59 -5.68 2.74
N LEU A 310 -11.65 -6.82 2.07
CA LEU A 310 -12.58 -7.13 0.98
C LEU A 310 -13.64 -8.08 1.53
N SER A 311 -14.90 -7.80 1.25
CA SER A 311 -16.02 -8.65 1.64
C SER A 311 -17.06 -8.72 0.53
N VAL A 312 -17.73 -9.86 0.40
CA VAL A 312 -18.87 -10.03 -0.51
C VAL A 312 -20.10 -9.38 0.13
N LYS A 313 -20.94 -8.71 -0.67
CA LYS A 313 -22.23 -8.16 -0.22
C LYS A 313 -23.32 -9.23 -0.16
#